data_AF-A0A0A6P7J3-F1
#
_entry.id   AF-A0A0A6P7J3-F1
#
_cell.length_a   1.000
_cell.length_b   1.000
_cell.length_c   1.000
_cell.angle_alpha   90.00
_cell.angle_beta   90.00
_cell.angle_gamma   90.00
#
_symmetry.space_group_name_H-M   'P 1'
#
loop_
_entity.id
_entity.type
_entity.pdbx_description
1 polymer ?
#
loop_
_entity_poly.entity_id
_entity_poly.type
_entity_poly.pdbx_seq_one_letter_code
_entity_poly.pdbx_strand_id
1 'polypeptide(L)'
;MHSKLIQETDDREIYRRMGLTVKLNGIEVPRNIALLFFSDDPEMAFPGARIEVVHFPEGASGDVLQEWIFRGPLPRQVKDCMTHLKKFIRYSIQKQADSPESSGWVSFPHDALEETIVNAVFHRSYEGTREPTKVYIYPDRIEVTSYPGPMPGLERAHFEAGQRIPLVPARNRRIGEMLKELRLAEARGTGVPKVFRAMAENKSPPPCYEFDEQRTYFTVILPAHEPIVPPF
;
A
#
# COMPACT_ATOMS: atom_id res chain seq x y z
N MET A 1 19.48 7.17 21.82
CA MET A 1 20.46 6.12 21.47
C MET A 1 21.28 6.61 20.29
N HIS A 2 22.58 6.83 20.47
CA HIS A 2 23.49 6.96 19.32
C HIS A 2 23.77 5.56 18.78
N SER A 3 23.20 5.24 17.63
CA SER A 3 23.41 3.96 16.96
C SER A 3 24.86 3.88 16.49
N LYS A 4 25.61 2.89 16.99
CA LYS A 4 27.00 2.62 16.57
C LYS A 4 27.12 2.27 15.08
N LEU A 5 26.00 2.04 14.39
CA LEU A 5 25.94 1.81 12.94
C LEU A 5 26.34 3.03 12.12
N ILE A 6 26.15 4.25 12.63
CA ILE A 6 26.40 5.49 11.86
C ILE A 6 27.89 5.72 11.61
N GLN A 7 28.76 5.09 12.40
CA GLN A 7 30.22 5.23 12.31
C GLN A 7 30.89 4.03 11.62
N GLU A 8 30.13 2.99 11.27
CA GLU A 8 30.65 1.82 10.55
C GLU A 8 30.76 2.15 9.06
N THR A 9 31.90 1.86 8.43
CA THR A 9 32.14 2.13 7.00
C THR A 9 32.21 0.86 6.16
N ASP A 10 32.24 -0.32 6.80
CA ASP A 10 32.11 -1.61 6.09
C ASP A 10 30.64 -1.96 5.88
N ASP A 11 30.17 -1.79 4.65
CA ASP A 11 28.81 -2.15 4.22
C ASP A 11 28.40 -3.57 4.64
N ARG A 12 29.33 -4.55 4.61
CA ARG A 12 29.01 -5.93 4.98
C ARG A 12 28.72 -6.06 6.47
N GLU A 13 29.46 -5.34 7.30
CA GLU A 13 29.24 -5.33 8.74
C GLU A 13 27.96 -4.56 9.10
N ILE A 14 27.64 -3.48 8.38
CA ILE A 14 26.34 -2.80 8.47
C ILE A 14 25.21 -3.79 8.16
N TYR A 15 25.28 -4.50 7.03
CA TYR A 15 24.27 -5.47 6.63
C TYR A 15 24.12 -6.61 7.65
N ARG A 16 25.22 -7.12 8.23
CA ARG A 16 25.18 -8.11 9.32
C ARG A 16 24.47 -7.58 10.56
N ARG A 17 24.86 -6.39 11.03
CA ARG A 17 24.29 -5.77 12.23
C ARG A 17 22.81 -5.40 12.06
N MET A 18 22.39 -5.06 10.84
CA MET A 18 20.97 -4.89 10.47
C MET A 18 20.24 -6.23 10.24
N GLY A 19 20.95 -7.35 10.38
CA GLY A 19 20.42 -8.70 10.17
C GLY A 19 19.96 -8.96 8.74
N LEU A 20 20.48 -8.23 7.76
CA LEU A 20 20.12 -8.31 6.34
C LEU A 20 20.78 -9.50 5.63
N THR A 21 21.85 -10.07 6.21
CA THR A 21 22.53 -11.27 5.72
C THR A 21 22.35 -12.46 6.64
N VAL A 22 22.70 -13.66 6.14
CA VAL A 22 22.81 -14.90 6.90
C VAL A 22 23.94 -15.75 6.33
N LYS A 23 24.59 -16.57 7.16
CA LYS A 23 25.56 -17.56 6.70
C LYS A 23 24.87 -18.88 6.37
N LEU A 24 24.98 -19.35 5.14
CA LEU A 24 24.56 -20.67 4.69
C LEU A 24 25.79 -21.43 4.19
N ASN A 25 26.10 -22.59 4.78
CA ASN A 25 27.28 -23.39 4.44
C ASN A 25 28.60 -22.59 4.42
N GLY A 26 28.75 -21.64 5.35
CA GLY A 26 29.93 -20.76 5.46
C GLY A 26 29.91 -19.56 4.51
N ILE A 27 28.98 -19.48 3.55
CA ILE A 27 28.85 -18.37 2.62
C ILE A 27 27.83 -17.38 3.16
N GLU A 28 28.21 -16.10 3.20
CA GLU A 28 27.30 -15.01 3.56
C GLU A 28 26.40 -14.65 2.37
N VAL A 29 25.09 -14.75 2.56
CA VAL A 29 24.07 -14.48 1.54
C VAL A 29 23.03 -13.49 2.05
N PRO A 30 22.40 -12.69 1.16
CA PRO A 30 21.33 -11.78 1.56
C PRO A 30 20.09 -12.57 2.00
N ARG A 31 19.34 -12.01 2.94
CA ARG A 31 17.97 -12.44 3.24
C ARG A 31 17.00 -11.75 2.30
N ASN A 32 15.79 -12.31 2.17
CA ASN A 32 14.75 -11.76 1.29
C ASN A 32 14.47 -10.26 1.52
N ILE A 33 14.44 -9.81 2.77
CA ILE A 33 14.26 -8.39 3.10
C ILE A 33 15.36 -7.49 2.50
N ALA A 34 16.59 -7.98 2.43
CA ALA A 34 17.71 -7.22 1.87
C ALA A 34 17.51 -7.03 0.37
N LEU A 35 17.12 -8.10 -0.32
CA LEU A 35 16.79 -8.06 -1.75
C LEU A 35 15.57 -7.15 -2.01
N LEU A 36 14.51 -7.23 -1.21
CA LEU A 36 13.31 -6.42 -1.37
C LEU A 36 13.52 -4.92 -1.15
N PHE A 37 14.44 -4.53 -0.26
CA PHE A 37 14.65 -3.12 0.13
C PHE A 37 15.87 -2.47 -0.49
N PHE A 38 16.83 -3.25 -0.99
CA PHE A 38 18.12 -2.72 -1.46
C PHE A 38 18.56 -3.27 -2.82
N SER A 39 17.83 -4.21 -3.43
CA SER A 39 18.07 -4.58 -4.84
C SER A 39 17.42 -3.58 -5.79
N ASP A 40 18.14 -3.16 -6.82
CA ASP A 40 17.58 -2.33 -7.90
C ASP A 40 16.42 -3.02 -8.63
N ASP A 41 16.41 -4.35 -8.66
CA ASP A 41 15.32 -5.15 -9.20
C ASP A 41 15.02 -6.35 -8.29
N PRO A 42 14.08 -6.20 -7.32
CA PRO A 42 13.67 -7.31 -6.47
C PRO A 42 12.81 -8.35 -7.22
N GLU A 43 12.26 -8.01 -8.38
CA GLU A 43 11.34 -8.88 -9.11
C GLU A 43 12.04 -10.10 -9.72
N MET A 44 13.34 -9.98 -9.98
CA MET A 44 14.21 -11.09 -10.36
C MET A 44 14.20 -12.23 -9.33
N ALA A 45 14.10 -11.90 -8.04
CA ALA A 45 14.02 -12.89 -6.97
C ALA A 45 12.58 -13.17 -6.51
N PHE A 46 11.70 -12.17 -6.60
CA PHE A 46 10.32 -12.22 -6.15
C PHE A 46 9.39 -11.75 -7.28
N PRO A 47 9.01 -12.65 -8.21
CA PRO A 47 8.09 -12.30 -9.29
C PRO A 47 6.85 -11.60 -8.74
N GLY A 48 6.38 -10.55 -9.40
CA GLY A 48 5.23 -9.78 -8.90
C GLY A 48 5.55 -8.78 -7.78
N ALA A 49 6.80 -8.65 -7.32
CA ALA A 49 7.21 -7.58 -6.40
C ALA A 49 7.23 -6.22 -7.10
N ARG A 50 6.05 -5.73 -7.47
CA ARG A 50 5.79 -4.44 -8.10
C ARG A 50 4.37 -3.95 -7.74
N ILE A 51 4.12 -2.66 -7.96
CA ILE A 51 2.78 -2.07 -7.89
C ILE A 51 2.34 -1.73 -9.30
N GLU A 52 1.13 -2.13 -9.68
CA GLU A 52 0.49 -1.78 -10.95
C GLU A 52 -0.72 -0.90 -10.67
N VAL A 53 -0.78 0.26 -11.31
CA VAL A 53 -1.91 1.18 -11.25
C VAL A 53 -2.59 1.19 -12.61
N VAL A 54 -3.91 0.98 -12.65
CA VAL A 54 -4.72 1.00 -13.87
C VAL A 54 -5.88 1.96 -13.69
N HIS A 55 -6.11 2.82 -14.68
CA HIS A 55 -7.20 3.79 -14.68
C HIS A 55 -8.29 3.41 -15.68
N PHE A 56 -9.52 3.30 -15.16
CA PHE A 56 -10.74 2.95 -15.87
C PHE A 56 -11.70 4.16 -15.88
N PRO A 57 -11.57 5.11 -16.83
CA PRO A 57 -12.36 6.34 -16.82
C PRO A 57 -13.86 6.12 -17.05
N GLU A 58 -14.24 5.02 -17.72
CA GLU A 58 -15.63 4.67 -18.02
C GLU A 58 -16.19 3.58 -17.09
N GLY A 59 -15.47 3.30 -15.99
CA GLY A 59 -15.85 2.26 -15.03
C GLY A 59 -15.36 0.87 -15.42
N ALA A 60 -15.81 -0.15 -14.66
CA ALA A 60 -15.27 -1.52 -14.74
C ALA A 60 -15.51 -2.25 -16.07
N SER A 61 -16.48 -1.81 -16.87
CA SER A 61 -16.76 -2.35 -18.21
C SER A 61 -16.15 -1.53 -19.34
N GLY A 62 -15.46 -0.43 -19.01
CA GLY A 62 -14.82 0.46 -19.98
C GLY A 62 -13.42 0.00 -20.35
N ASP A 63 -12.89 0.60 -21.41
CA ASP A 63 -11.52 0.33 -21.86
C ASP A 63 -10.48 0.84 -20.84
N VAL A 64 -9.37 0.09 -20.74
CA VAL A 64 -8.20 0.55 -19.98
C VAL A 64 -7.60 1.75 -20.69
N LEU A 65 -7.61 2.90 -20.03
CA LEU A 65 -7.05 4.12 -20.62
C LEU A 65 -5.54 4.21 -20.39
N GLN A 66 -5.10 3.95 -19.16
CA GLN A 66 -3.72 4.15 -18.75
C GLN A 66 -3.29 3.10 -17.70
N GLU A 67 -2.06 2.64 -17.84
CA GLU A 67 -1.39 1.73 -16.91
C GLU A 67 -0.03 2.31 -16.50
N TRP A 68 0.29 2.21 -15.21
CA TRP A 68 1.59 2.60 -14.66
C TRP A 68 2.13 1.49 -13.76
N ILE A 69 3.39 1.12 -13.97
CA ILE A 69 4.06 0.04 -13.23
C ILE A 69 5.23 0.63 -12.43
N PHE A 70 5.23 0.39 -11.12
CA PHE A 70 6.25 0.84 -10.19
C PHE A 70 7.11 -0.34 -9.74
N ARG A 71 8.40 -0.32 -10.13
CA ARG A 71 9.38 -1.38 -9.88
C ARG A 71 10.55 -0.89 -9.02
N GLY A 72 11.47 -1.80 -8.69
CA GLY A 72 12.65 -1.53 -7.87
C GLY A 72 12.39 -1.76 -6.38
N PRO A 73 13.23 -1.28 -5.46
CA PRO A 73 13.05 -1.53 -4.03
C PRO A 73 11.67 -1.12 -3.51
N LEU A 74 11.09 -1.88 -2.57
CA LEU A 74 9.75 -1.60 -2.03
C LEU A 74 9.52 -0.14 -1.56
N PRO A 75 10.47 0.51 -0.85
CA PRO A 75 10.30 1.91 -0.47
C PRO A 75 10.17 2.86 -1.66
N ARG A 76 10.92 2.59 -2.75
CA ARG A 76 10.83 3.36 -3.99
C ARG A 76 9.47 3.14 -4.65
N GLN A 77 9.02 1.89 -4.76
CA GLN A 77 7.72 1.58 -5.35
C GLN A 77 6.58 2.37 -4.66
N VAL A 78 6.52 2.33 -3.33
CA VAL A 78 5.51 3.05 -2.54
C VAL A 78 5.59 4.55 -2.78
N LYS A 79 6.80 5.13 -2.68
CA LYS A 79 7.01 6.58 -2.83
C LYS A 79 6.64 7.07 -4.23
N ASP A 80 7.06 6.36 -5.26
CA ASP A 80 6.84 6.74 -6.65
C ASP A 80 5.36 6.58 -7.02
N CYS A 81 4.73 5.50 -6.57
CA CYS A 81 3.28 5.27 -6.72
C CYS A 81 2.47 6.39 -6.06
N MET A 82 2.76 6.72 -4.79
CA MET A 82 2.07 7.79 -4.07
C MET A 82 2.28 9.17 -4.73
N THR A 83 3.51 9.45 -5.17
CA THR A 83 3.83 10.69 -5.88
C THR A 83 3.02 10.81 -7.18
N HIS A 84 2.88 9.70 -7.90
CA HIS A 84 2.09 9.65 -9.13
C HIS A 84 0.60 9.84 -8.84
N LEU A 85 0.02 9.06 -7.93
CA LEU A 85 -1.41 9.14 -7.57
C LEU A 85 -1.79 10.53 -7.06
N LYS A 86 -0.94 11.17 -6.25
CA LYS A 86 -1.16 12.55 -5.79
C LYS A 86 -1.23 13.55 -6.96
N LYS A 87 -0.38 13.39 -7.97
CA LYS A 87 -0.41 14.24 -9.18
C LYS A 87 -1.66 13.96 -10.00
N PHE A 88 -1.99 12.69 -10.20
CA PHE A 88 -3.15 12.23 -10.94
C PHE A 88 -4.45 12.78 -10.33
N ILE A 89 -4.67 12.56 -9.04
CA ILE A 89 -5.87 13.03 -8.31
C ILE A 89 -5.98 14.55 -8.38
N ARG A 90 -4.89 15.29 -8.17
CA ARG A 90 -4.89 16.75 -8.28
C ARG A 90 -5.25 17.24 -9.68
N TYR A 91 -4.73 16.59 -10.73
CA TYR A 91 -5.05 16.92 -12.10
C TYR A 91 -6.53 16.65 -12.44
N SER A 92 -7.07 15.51 -11.97
CA SER A 92 -8.47 15.16 -12.14
C SER A 92 -9.41 16.16 -11.44
N ILE A 93 -9.07 16.58 -10.21
CA ILE A 93 -9.82 17.63 -9.50
C ILE A 93 -9.76 18.97 -10.27
N GLN A 94 -8.60 19.39 -10.76
CA GLN A 94 -8.48 20.66 -11.50
C GLN A 94 -9.33 20.67 -12.77
N LYS A 95 -9.35 19.57 -13.52
CA LYS A 95 -10.23 19.43 -14.69
C LYS A 95 -11.71 19.55 -14.36
N GLN A 96 -12.11 19.11 -13.16
CA GLN A 96 -13.49 19.20 -12.69
C GLN A 96 -13.81 20.57 -12.10
N ALA A 97 -12.84 21.26 -11.49
CA ALA A 97 -12.98 22.58 -10.86
C ALA A 97 -13.03 23.76 -11.86
N ASP A 98 -12.73 23.54 -13.14
CA ASP A 98 -13.13 24.48 -14.21
C ASP A 98 -14.67 24.53 -14.38
N SER A 99 -15.42 23.72 -13.61
CA SER A 99 -16.86 23.86 -13.34
C SER A 99 -17.07 24.60 -11.99
N PRO A 100 -17.92 25.65 -11.92
CA PRO A 100 -17.93 26.68 -10.87
C PRO A 100 -18.33 26.27 -9.42
N GLU A 101 -18.45 24.99 -9.08
CA GLU A 101 -19.05 24.53 -7.82
C GLU A 101 -18.13 23.71 -6.89
N SER A 102 -16.88 23.48 -7.28
CA SER A 102 -15.93 22.65 -6.52
C SER A 102 -15.33 23.37 -5.32
N SER A 103 -16.01 23.36 -4.16
CA SER A 103 -15.43 23.83 -2.89
C SER A 103 -15.06 22.68 -1.93
N GLY A 104 -13.80 22.65 -1.50
CA GLY A 104 -13.36 22.15 -0.19
C GLY A 104 -12.82 20.71 -0.07
N TRP A 105 -13.39 19.71 -0.73
CA TRP A 105 -13.10 18.28 -0.45
C TRP A 105 -12.17 17.63 -1.47
N VAL A 106 -11.34 16.67 -1.03
CA VAL A 106 -10.51 15.85 -1.92
C VAL A 106 -11.29 14.58 -2.23
N SER A 107 -11.44 14.18 -3.49
CA SER A 107 -12.21 12.96 -3.84
C SER A 107 -11.69 11.71 -3.13
N PHE A 108 -10.38 11.61 -2.90
CA PHE A 108 -9.74 10.52 -2.18
C PHE A 108 -8.73 11.07 -1.16
N PRO A 109 -8.96 10.90 0.16
CA PRO A 109 -8.07 11.45 1.17
C PRO A 109 -6.68 10.77 1.13
N HIS A 110 -5.63 11.60 1.10
CA HIS A 110 -4.24 11.16 0.98
C HIS A 110 -3.87 10.10 2.01
N ASP A 111 -4.22 10.31 3.27
CA ASP A 111 -3.84 9.44 4.37
C ASP A 111 -4.51 8.07 4.30
N ALA A 112 -5.74 7.99 3.77
CA ALA A 112 -6.42 6.71 3.54
C ALA A 112 -5.74 5.94 2.41
N LEU A 113 -5.40 6.62 1.32
CA LEU A 113 -4.73 6.02 0.16
C LEU A 113 -3.31 5.55 0.49
N GLU A 114 -2.53 6.37 1.17
CA GLU A 114 -1.18 6.06 1.62
C GLU A 114 -1.17 4.82 2.51
N GLU A 115 -2.00 4.82 3.56
CA GLU A 115 -2.09 3.72 4.51
C GLU A 115 -2.56 2.43 3.82
N THR A 116 -3.48 2.53 2.85
CA THR A 116 -3.97 1.38 2.08
C THR A 116 -2.87 0.77 1.22
N ILE A 117 -2.11 1.57 0.47
CA ILE A 117 -1.02 1.10 -0.41
C ILE A 117 0.13 0.51 0.42
N VAL A 118 0.51 1.18 1.51
CA VAL A 118 1.53 0.69 2.44
C VAL A 118 1.13 -0.65 3.02
N ASN A 119 -0.13 -0.80 3.46
CA ASN A 119 -0.62 -2.06 4.01
C ASN A 119 -0.68 -3.18 2.96
N ALA A 120 -1.04 -2.87 1.72
CA ALA A 120 -1.01 -3.83 0.62
C ALA A 120 0.41 -4.36 0.36
N VAL A 121 1.43 -3.48 0.35
CA VAL A 121 2.85 -3.85 0.24
C VAL A 121 3.34 -4.61 1.47
N PHE A 122 2.96 -4.16 2.67
CA PHE A 122 3.38 -4.79 3.92
C PHE A 122 2.81 -6.21 4.09
N HIS A 123 1.54 -6.43 3.74
CA HIS A 123 0.85 -7.68 4.05
C HIS A 123 0.83 -8.71 2.91
N ARG A 124 1.22 -8.35 1.68
CA ARG A 124 1.31 -9.30 0.57
C ARG A 124 2.32 -10.42 0.81
N SER A 125 2.12 -11.58 0.21
CA SER A 125 3.18 -12.59 0.13
C SER A 125 4.15 -12.22 -0.98
N TYR A 126 5.44 -12.30 -0.65
CA TYR A 126 6.53 -12.23 -1.63
C TYR A 126 7.02 -13.62 -2.03
N GLU A 127 6.52 -14.67 -1.38
CA GLU A 127 6.87 -16.05 -1.65
C GLU A 127 5.75 -16.73 -2.46
N GLY A 128 6.11 -17.31 -3.61
CA GLY A 128 5.20 -18.07 -4.47
C GLY A 128 4.09 -17.28 -5.17
N THR A 129 3.96 -15.98 -4.91
CA THR A 129 2.93 -15.10 -5.47
C THR A 129 3.50 -14.31 -6.63
N ARG A 130 2.90 -14.40 -7.83
CA ARG A 130 3.38 -13.68 -9.03
C ARG A 130 2.57 -12.41 -9.32
N GLU A 131 1.45 -12.29 -8.64
CA GLU A 131 0.45 -11.27 -8.80
C GLU A 131 0.94 -9.99 -8.10
N PRO A 132 0.97 -8.86 -8.82
CA PRO A 132 1.42 -7.60 -8.28
C PRO A 132 0.41 -7.04 -7.28
N THR A 133 0.83 -6.02 -6.53
CA THR A 133 -0.15 -5.17 -5.84
C THR A 133 -0.86 -4.36 -6.90
N LYS A 134 -2.18 -4.47 -6.98
CA LYS A 134 -3.00 -3.81 -8.00
C LYS A 134 -3.71 -2.61 -7.39
N VAL A 135 -3.70 -1.48 -8.10
CA VAL A 135 -4.43 -0.26 -7.75
C VAL A 135 -5.29 0.11 -8.93
N TYR A 136 -6.60 -0.08 -8.83
CA TYR A 136 -7.54 0.29 -9.87
C TYR A 136 -8.23 1.59 -9.49
N ILE A 137 -8.25 2.53 -10.45
CA ILE A 137 -8.86 3.84 -10.29
C ILE A 137 -10.10 3.88 -11.17
N TYR A 138 -11.25 4.02 -10.53
CA TYR A 138 -12.55 4.24 -11.17
C TYR A 138 -13.02 5.67 -10.90
N PRO A 139 -14.06 6.15 -11.60
CA PRO A 139 -14.60 7.49 -11.36
C PRO A 139 -15.14 7.66 -9.94
N ASP A 140 -15.67 6.58 -9.36
CA ASP A 140 -16.41 6.54 -8.10
C ASP A 140 -15.62 5.91 -6.95
N ARG A 141 -14.46 5.28 -7.20
CA ARG A 141 -13.66 4.60 -6.17
C ARG A 141 -12.23 4.29 -6.59
N ILE A 142 -11.37 4.04 -5.61
CA ILE A 142 -10.07 3.39 -5.81
C ILE A 142 -10.11 2.01 -5.15
N GLU A 143 -9.64 0.99 -5.83
CA GLU A 143 -9.51 -0.37 -5.30
C GLU A 143 -8.03 -0.75 -5.21
N VAL A 144 -7.58 -1.22 -4.04
CA VAL A 144 -6.21 -1.70 -3.83
C VAL A 144 -6.25 -3.15 -3.44
N THR A 145 -5.71 -4.03 -4.30
CA THR A 145 -5.72 -5.48 -4.09
C THR A 145 -4.30 -6.01 -3.87
N SER A 146 -4.15 -6.86 -2.85
CA SER A 146 -2.92 -7.61 -2.57
C SER A 146 -3.22 -9.09 -2.38
N TYR A 147 -2.18 -9.92 -2.48
CA TYR A 147 -2.29 -11.38 -2.43
C TYR A 147 -1.25 -11.93 -1.45
N PRO A 148 -1.60 -12.92 -0.61
CA PRO A 148 -2.92 -13.48 -0.43
C PRO A 148 -3.80 -12.59 0.44
N GLY A 149 -4.94 -13.13 0.87
CA GLY A 149 -5.84 -12.54 1.84
C GLY A 149 -5.28 -12.44 3.26
N PRO A 150 -6.12 -11.99 4.21
CA PRO A 150 -5.70 -11.64 5.55
C PRO A 150 -5.34 -12.89 6.36
N MET A 151 -4.44 -12.73 7.34
CA MET A 151 -3.99 -13.84 8.20
C MET A 151 -5.16 -14.56 8.87
N PRO A 152 -5.07 -15.90 9.06
CA PRO A 152 -6.06 -16.66 9.83
C PRO A 152 -6.38 -16.01 11.19
N GLY A 153 -7.66 -15.96 11.55
CA GLY A 153 -8.15 -15.25 12.73
C GLY A 153 -8.62 -13.81 12.46
N LEU A 154 -8.34 -13.25 11.28
CA LEU A 154 -8.99 -12.03 10.79
C LEU A 154 -10.26 -12.40 10.02
N GLU A 155 -11.36 -11.69 10.26
CA GLU A 155 -12.70 -12.00 9.75
C GLU A 155 -13.33 -10.70 9.26
N ARG A 156 -14.36 -10.79 8.40
CA ARG A 156 -14.95 -9.60 7.75
C ARG A 156 -15.48 -8.61 8.78
N ALA A 157 -16.11 -9.09 9.85
CA ALA A 157 -16.59 -8.27 10.95
C ALA A 157 -15.50 -7.42 11.62
N HIS A 158 -14.23 -7.82 11.58
CA HIS A 158 -13.13 -7.04 12.13
C HIS A 158 -12.76 -5.81 11.28
N PHE A 159 -13.20 -5.78 10.01
CA PHE A 159 -12.94 -4.69 9.06
C PHE A 159 -14.13 -3.75 8.91
N GLU A 160 -14.94 -3.62 9.96
CA GLU A 160 -16.04 -2.65 10.04
C GLU A 160 -15.64 -1.44 10.89
N ALA A 161 -16.34 -0.32 10.68
CA ALA A 161 -16.07 0.91 11.40
C ALA A 161 -16.19 0.72 12.92
N GLY A 162 -15.18 1.19 13.67
CA GLY A 162 -15.14 1.09 15.13
C GLY A 162 -14.75 -0.29 15.68
N GLN A 163 -14.52 -1.28 14.83
CA GLN A 163 -14.07 -2.61 15.26
C GLN A 163 -12.57 -2.65 15.49
N ARG A 164 -12.16 -3.54 16.41
CA ARG A 164 -10.75 -3.77 16.71
C ARG A 164 -10.22 -4.92 15.87
N ILE A 165 -9.09 -4.68 15.20
CA ILE A 165 -8.34 -5.75 14.53
C ILE A 165 -7.71 -6.68 15.58
N PRO A 166 -7.99 -8.00 15.54
CA PRO A 166 -7.34 -8.97 16.41
C PRO A 166 -5.82 -8.97 16.27
N LEU A 167 -5.13 -9.31 17.36
CA LEU A 167 -3.68 -9.44 17.37
C LEU A 167 -3.28 -10.75 16.68
N VAL A 168 -3.01 -10.69 15.39
CA VAL A 168 -2.47 -11.80 14.60
C VAL A 168 -1.01 -11.53 14.23
N PRO A 169 -0.15 -12.56 14.09
CA PRO A 169 1.22 -12.38 13.64
C PRO A 169 1.27 -11.74 12.24
N ALA A 170 2.09 -10.70 12.08
CA ALA A 170 2.31 -10.09 10.78
C ALA A 170 3.09 -11.05 9.86
N ARG A 171 2.57 -11.29 8.65
CA ARG A 171 3.22 -12.11 7.61
C ARG A 171 4.67 -11.68 7.37
N ASN A 172 4.88 -10.37 7.20
CA ASN A 172 6.19 -9.81 6.88
C ASN A 172 6.71 -8.87 7.97
N ARG A 173 6.82 -9.33 9.22
CA ARG A 173 7.22 -8.47 10.36
C ARG A 173 8.41 -7.55 10.07
N ARG A 174 9.45 -8.06 9.41
CA ARG A 174 10.65 -7.29 9.03
C ARG A 174 10.38 -6.21 7.97
N ILE A 175 9.48 -6.46 7.03
CA ILE A 175 9.06 -5.43 6.05
C ILE A 175 8.37 -4.29 6.80
N GLY A 176 7.45 -4.61 7.71
CA GLY A 176 6.77 -3.59 8.53
C GLY A 176 7.72 -2.77 9.40
N GLU A 177 8.70 -3.43 10.04
CA GLU A 177 9.75 -2.76 10.82
C GLU A 177 10.56 -1.78 9.96
N MET A 178 10.99 -2.20 8.76
CA MET A 178 11.77 -1.35 7.84
C MET A 178 10.93 -0.19 7.26
N LEU A 179 9.69 -0.43 6.84
CA LEU A 179 8.79 0.63 6.36
C LEU A 179 8.56 1.69 7.46
N LYS A 180 8.45 1.26 8.72
CA LYS A 180 8.33 2.16 9.87
C LYS A 180 9.59 2.98 10.10
N GLU A 181 10.77 2.36 10.02
CA GLU A 181 12.05 3.07 10.14
C GLU A 181 12.20 4.15 9.06
N LEU A 182 11.71 3.86 7.85
CA LEU A 182 11.66 4.80 6.73
C LEU A 182 10.52 5.83 6.82
N ARG A 183 9.71 5.79 7.89
CA ARG A 183 8.52 6.64 8.10
C ARG A 183 7.47 6.52 6.99
N LEU A 184 7.41 5.34 6.37
CA LEU A 184 6.38 4.97 5.40
C LEU A 184 5.21 4.22 6.06
N ALA A 185 5.34 3.78 7.31
CA ALA A 185 4.28 3.07 8.04
C ALA A 185 4.26 3.41 9.54
N GLU A 186 3.10 3.27 10.19
CA GLU A 186 2.93 3.35 11.64
C GLU A 186 2.74 1.96 12.28
N ALA A 187 3.35 1.69 13.43
CA ALA A 187 3.50 0.32 13.95
C ALA A 187 2.57 -0.07 15.10
N ARG A 188 1.27 0.24 15.03
CA ARG A 188 0.35 0.00 16.17
C ARG A 188 -0.95 -0.75 15.83
N GLY A 189 -1.04 -1.41 14.69
CA GLY A 189 -2.32 -2.01 14.25
C GLY A 189 -3.41 -0.94 14.06
N THR A 190 -2.99 0.31 13.86
CA THR A 190 -3.82 1.49 13.67
C THR A 190 -4.16 1.73 12.21
N GLY A 191 -3.63 0.91 11.28
CA GLY A 191 -3.79 1.13 9.85
C GLY A 191 -5.25 1.16 9.40
N VAL A 192 -6.00 0.08 9.66
CA VAL A 192 -7.45 0.03 9.35
C VAL A 192 -8.23 1.16 10.02
N PRO A 193 -8.10 1.40 11.35
CA PRO A 193 -8.73 2.56 11.99
C PRO A 193 -8.35 3.92 11.39
N LYS A 194 -7.11 4.09 10.92
CA LYS A 194 -6.62 5.32 10.30
C LYS A 194 -7.27 5.55 8.93
N VAL A 195 -7.48 4.48 8.14
CA VAL A 195 -8.23 4.57 6.88
C VAL A 195 -9.66 5.02 7.15
N PHE A 196 -10.37 4.38 8.09
CA PHE A 196 -11.73 4.80 8.48
C PHE A 196 -11.78 6.26 8.94
N ARG A 197 -10.84 6.67 9.80
CA ARG A 197 -10.77 8.05 10.29
C ARG A 197 -10.54 9.05 9.16
N ALA A 198 -9.57 8.79 8.28
CA ALA A 198 -9.25 9.69 7.17
C ALA A 198 -10.42 9.83 6.19
N MET A 199 -11.14 8.74 5.91
CA MET A 199 -12.35 8.77 5.07
C MET A 199 -13.47 9.59 5.75
N ALA A 200 -13.70 9.40 7.04
CA ALA A 200 -14.69 10.16 7.80
C ALA A 200 -14.36 11.65 7.93
N GLU A 201 -13.10 12.01 8.19
CA GLU A 201 -12.63 13.41 8.24
C GLU A 201 -12.83 14.14 6.91
N ASN A 202 -12.66 13.40 5.80
CA ASN A 202 -12.93 13.89 4.44
C ASN A 202 -14.42 13.84 4.05
N LYS A 203 -15.29 13.32 4.92
CA LYS A 203 -16.72 13.07 4.65
C LYS A 203 -16.97 12.17 3.43
N SER A 204 -16.02 11.30 3.11
CA SER A 204 -16.22 10.23 2.12
C SER A 204 -17.07 9.11 2.71
N PRO A 205 -17.74 8.30 1.87
CA PRO A 205 -18.30 7.03 2.32
C PRO A 205 -17.22 6.16 2.97
N PRO A 206 -17.58 5.29 3.94
CA PRO A 206 -16.60 4.44 4.60
C PRO A 206 -15.89 3.50 3.61
N PRO A 207 -14.63 3.12 3.88
CA PRO A 207 -13.93 2.12 3.08
C PRO A 207 -14.59 0.74 3.22
N CYS A 208 -14.53 -0.07 2.16
CA CYS A 208 -14.98 -1.46 2.17
C CYS A 208 -13.79 -2.42 2.05
N TYR A 209 -13.91 -3.60 2.64
CA TYR A 209 -12.87 -4.62 2.65
C TYR A 209 -13.42 -5.95 2.12
N GLU A 210 -12.76 -6.51 1.11
CA GLU A 210 -13.19 -7.73 0.44
C GLU A 210 -12.08 -8.79 0.42
N PHE A 211 -12.45 -10.02 0.77
CA PHE A 211 -11.61 -11.21 0.66
C PHE A 211 -12.49 -12.45 0.73
N ASP A 212 -12.14 -13.50 0.02
CA ASP A 212 -12.87 -14.76 0.03
C ASP A 212 -12.61 -15.61 1.29
N GLU A 213 -13.40 -16.66 1.48
CA GLU A 213 -13.25 -17.59 2.61
C GLU A 213 -11.88 -18.28 2.62
N GLN A 214 -11.34 -18.55 1.43
CA GLN A 214 -10.02 -19.16 1.22
C GLN A 214 -8.87 -18.17 1.44
N ARG A 215 -9.15 -16.88 1.62
CA ARG A 215 -8.18 -15.79 1.82
C ARG A 215 -7.15 -15.78 0.69
N THR A 216 -7.59 -15.87 -0.56
CA THR A 216 -6.74 -15.83 -1.75
C THR A 216 -6.34 -14.41 -2.14
N TYR A 217 -7.14 -13.40 -1.77
CA TYR A 217 -6.85 -11.98 -2.01
C TYR A 217 -7.35 -11.11 -0.85
N PHE A 218 -6.89 -9.86 -0.80
CA PHE A 218 -7.43 -8.81 0.06
C PHE A 218 -7.53 -7.51 -0.72
N THR A 219 -8.75 -7.01 -0.88
CA THR A 219 -9.07 -5.76 -1.59
C THR A 219 -9.60 -4.73 -0.60
N VAL A 220 -9.05 -3.53 -0.67
CA VAL A 220 -9.57 -2.34 0.02
C VAL A 220 -10.18 -1.42 -1.03
N ILE A 221 -11.44 -1.06 -0.84
CA ILE A 221 -12.19 -0.17 -1.71
C ILE A 221 -12.35 1.16 -0.97
N LEU A 222 -11.89 2.25 -1.59
CA LEU A 222 -12.00 3.62 -1.11
C LEU A 222 -12.98 4.37 -2.01
N PRO A 223 -14.26 4.51 -1.62
CA PRO A 223 -15.22 5.28 -2.40
C PRO A 223 -14.81 6.76 -2.49
N ALA A 224 -15.07 7.37 -3.65
CA ALA A 224 -14.88 8.80 -3.84
C ALA A 224 -15.86 9.58 -2.95
N HIS A 225 -15.45 10.76 -2.50
CA HIS A 225 -16.40 11.73 -1.98
C HIS A 225 -17.36 12.16 -3.10
N GLU A 226 -18.67 12.15 -2.83
CA GLU A 226 -19.68 12.60 -3.79
C GLU A 226 -19.42 14.06 -4.18
N PRO A 227 -19.47 14.44 -5.47
CA PRO A 227 -19.49 15.85 -5.83
C PRO A 227 -20.76 16.48 -5.22
N ILE A 228 -20.58 17.57 -4.47
CA ILE A 228 -21.72 18.37 -4.02
C ILE A 228 -22.38 18.92 -5.29
N VAL A 229 -23.50 18.32 -5.70
CA VAL A 229 -24.44 18.96 -6.62
C VAL A 229 -25.22 19.93 -5.75
N PRO A 230 -25.07 21.26 -5.89
CA PRO A 230 -25.89 22.18 -5.13
C PRO A 230 -27.36 21.94 -5.48
N PRO A 231 -28.26 22.05 -4.50
CA PRO A 231 -29.69 22.01 -4.78
C PRO A 231 -30.03 23.17 -5.72
N PHE A 232 -30.70 22.82 -6.83
CA PHE A 232 -31.29 23.76 -7.78
C PHE A 232 -32.21 24.78 -7.11
#